data_AF-H0WSS2-F1
#
_entry.id   AF-H0WSS2-F1
#
_cell.length_a   1.000
_cell.length_b   1.000
_cell.length_c   1.000
_cell.angle_alpha   90.00
_cell.angle_beta   90.00
_cell.angle_gamma   90.00
#
_symmetry.space_group_name_H-M   'P 1'
#
loop_
_entity.id
_entity.type
_entity.pdbx_description
1 polymer ?
#
loop_
_entity_poly.entity_id
_entity_poly.type
_entity_poly.pdbx_seq_one_letter_code
_entity_poly.pdbx_strand_id
1 'polypeptide(L)'
;MAFPHRPDAPELPDFSMLKRLARDQLVYLLEQVSARDAWRLSANKQSFLARVIKEMQSMCRQSQVSKMVGLKNSQRLGAYSSLCFLVRPRIKNMRYIANLVNADKSAGRTRKYKVIFSPQKFYACEMVLEEEGIYGDVSCDEWAFSLLPLDVDLLSMELPEFFRDYFLEGDQRWINTVAQALHLLSTLYGPFPNCYGIGRCAKMSYELWRKLEEEEDGESKGRRPEIGHIFLLDRDMDYVTALCSQVVYEGLVDDTFRIKCGSVDFGPATAYTGQGPSSRREAESQVFNEIRNEHFSNVFGFLSQKARNLQAQYDRRRGMDIKQMKNFVSQELKGLKQEHRLLSLHIGACESIMKKKTKQDFQELIKTEHALLEGFSVRESTSYIEEHIDRQVSPIESLRLMCLLSITENGLISKDYRSLKTQYLQSYGPEHLLTFSNLRRAGLLTEQAPGDTLTAVESKVSKLVTDKAAGKITDAFSSLAKRSNFRAISKKLNLIPRVDGEYDLKVPRDMAYVFSGAYVPLSCRLIEQVLERRSWQGLDEVVRLLNCSDFAFTDMIKEDKASSESLRLILVVFLGGCTFSEISALRFLGREKGYRFIFLTTAVTNSARLMEAMSEVKA
;
A
#
# COMPACT_ATOMS: atom_id res chain seq x y z
N MET A 1 -13.48 -25.14 23.41
CA MET A 1 -13.48 -24.40 24.69
C MET A 1 -14.07 -23.04 24.42
N ALA A 2 -15.07 -22.62 25.19
CA ALA A 2 -15.69 -21.30 25.04
C ALA A 2 -14.66 -20.23 25.44
N PHE A 3 -14.26 -19.39 24.48
CA PHE A 3 -13.48 -18.19 24.79
C PHE A 3 -14.36 -17.26 25.66
N PRO A 4 -13.82 -16.65 26.74
CA PRO A 4 -14.58 -15.67 27.52
C PRO A 4 -15.04 -14.54 26.60
N HIS A 5 -16.21 -13.94 26.89
CA HIS A 5 -16.85 -12.89 26.09
C HIS A 5 -15.81 -11.89 25.53
N ARG A 6 -15.41 -12.10 24.27
CA ARG A 6 -14.59 -11.13 23.54
C ARG A 6 -15.51 -9.94 23.25
N PRO A 7 -15.12 -8.71 23.61
CA PRO A 7 -15.90 -7.53 23.23
C PRO A 7 -16.04 -7.48 21.71
N ASP A 8 -17.24 -7.20 21.21
CA ASP A 8 -17.43 -6.98 19.78
C ASP A 8 -16.57 -5.79 19.32
N ALA A 9 -16.04 -5.89 18.09
CA ALA A 9 -15.23 -4.83 17.52
C ALA A 9 -16.08 -3.56 17.34
N PRO A 10 -15.55 -2.36 17.68
CA PRO A 10 -16.28 -1.11 17.46
C PRO A 10 -16.70 -0.92 16.01
N GLU A 11 -17.81 -0.21 15.81
CA GLU A 11 -18.21 0.26 14.48
C GLU A 11 -17.21 1.30 13.94
N LEU A 12 -17.10 1.38 12.62
CA LEU A 12 -16.24 2.36 11.97
C LEU A 12 -16.94 3.73 11.85
N PRO A 13 -16.20 4.84 11.94
CA PRO A 13 -16.73 6.16 11.60
C PRO A 13 -17.25 6.22 10.17
N ASP A 14 -18.23 7.08 9.90
CA ASP A 14 -18.78 7.26 8.56
C ASP A 14 -17.86 8.11 7.67
N PHE A 15 -17.02 7.44 6.88
CA PHE A 15 -16.17 8.09 5.87
C PHE A 15 -16.91 8.61 4.63
N SER A 16 -18.25 8.52 4.56
CA SER A 16 -19.02 9.07 3.44
C SER A 16 -18.89 10.59 3.32
N MET A 17 -18.65 11.28 4.45
CA MET A 17 -18.45 12.73 4.47
C MET A 17 -17.21 13.16 3.68
N LEU A 18 -16.11 12.39 3.73
CA LEU A 18 -14.89 12.67 2.94
C LEU A 18 -15.20 12.70 1.44
N LYS A 19 -16.02 11.76 0.96
CA LYS A 19 -16.43 11.69 -0.45
C LYS A 19 -17.31 12.89 -0.83
N ARG A 20 -18.20 13.31 0.07
CA ARG A 20 -19.09 14.47 -0.15
C ARG A 20 -18.30 15.77 -0.22
N LEU A 21 -17.41 16.03 0.75
CA LEU A 21 -16.55 17.22 0.77
C LEU A 21 -15.69 17.31 -0.50
N ALA A 22 -15.04 16.22 -0.88
CA ALA A 22 -14.26 16.13 -2.10
C ALA A 22 -15.09 16.49 -3.34
N ARG A 23 -16.29 15.90 -3.45
CA ARG A 23 -17.23 16.14 -4.55
C ARG A 23 -17.65 17.59 -4.58
N ASP A 24 -18.11 18.13 -3.47
CA ASP A 24 -18.72 19.46 -3.42
C ASP A 24 -17.68 20.55 -3.73
N GLN A 25 -16.45 20.41 -3.22
CA GLN A 25 -15.33 21.27 -3.59
C GLN A 25 -14.98 21.18 -5.07
N LEU A 26 -14.92 19.97 -5.64
CA LEU A 26 -14.62 19.84 -7.06
C LEU A 26 -15.75 20.45 -7.90
N VAL A 27 -17.01 20.13 -7.61
CA VAL A 27 -18.18 20.70 -8.31
C VAL A 27 -18.13 22.23 -8.26
N TYR A 28 -17.86 22.82 -7.10
CA TYR A 28 -17.72 24.28 -6.96
C TYR A 28 -16.63 24.85 -7.88
N LEU A 29 -15.42 24.28 -7.88
CA LEU A 29 -14.32 24.71 -8.75
C LEU A 29 -14.66 24.59 -10.24
N LEU A 30 -15.49 23.61 -10.56
CA LEU A 30 -15.90 23.31 -11.91
C LEU A 30 -17.04 24.21 -12.40
N GLU A 31 -17.98 24.58 -11.54
CA GLU A 31 -19.08 25.51 -11.86
C GLU A 31 -18.57 26.92 -12.15
N GLN A 32 -17.38 27.27 -11.67
CA GLN A 32 -16.68 28.50 -12.05
C GLN A 32 -16.25 28.51 -13.53
N VAL A 33 -16.23 27.37 -14.21
CA VAL A 33 -15.97 27.25 -15.65
C VAL A 33 -17.31 27.31 -16.39
N SER A 34 -17.44 28.23 -17.35
CA SER A 34 -18.72 28.58 -17.97
C SER A 34 -19.54 27.37 -18.48
N ALA A 35 -20.87 27.46 -18.33
CA ALA A 35 -21.81 26.34 -18.42
C ALA A 35 -21.81 25.54 -19.75
N ARG A 36 -21.29 26.07 -20.87
CA ARG A 36 -21.39 25.41 -22.20
C ARG A 36 -20.15 24.64 -22.67
N ASP A 37 -19.10 24.54 -21.86
CA ASP A 37 -17.76 24.19 -22.37
C ASP A 37 -17.31 22.76 -22.06
N ALA A 38 -16.39 22.24 -22.89
CA ALA A 38 -15.90 20.87 -22.76
C ALA A 38 -14.67 20.72 -21.88
N TRP A 39 -14.56 19.52 -21.32
CA TRP A 39 -13.65 19.21 -20.24
C TRP A 39 -12.51 18.36 -20.76
N ARG A 40 -11.26 18.68 -20.38
CA ARG A 40 -10.09 17.88 -20.75
C ARG A 40 -9.25 17.57 -19.54
N LEU A 41 -9.55 16.42 -18.96
CA LEU A 41 -8.78 15.93 -17.84
C LEU A 41 -7.44 15.30 -18.28
N SER A 42 -6.39 15.67 -17.58
CA SER A 42 -5.02 15.41 -17.96
C SER A 42 -4.22 15.14 -16.68
N ALA A 43 -3.63 13.98 -16.39
CA ALA A 43 -2.43 13.47 -17.03
C ALA A 43 -2.07 12.03 -16.59
N ASN A 44 -1.46 11.28 -17.50
CA ASN A 44 -0.70 10.03 -17.31
C ASN A 44 -1.31 8.92 -16.44
N LYS A 45 -2.07 7.99 -17.03
CA LYS A 45 -2.33 6.63 -16.49
C LYS A 45 -2.76 6.54 -15.00
N GLN A 46 -3.14 7.63 -14.32
CA GLN A 46 -3.50 7.59 -12.91
C GLN A 46 -4.99 7.29 -12.80
N SER A 47 -5.26 6.02 -12.48
CA SER A 47 -6.54 5.46 -12.07
C SER A 47 -7.27 6.30 -11.01
N PHE A 48 -6.53 7.11 -10.23
CA PHE A 48 -7.05 7.93 -9.14
C PHE A 48 -8.04 8.97 -9.62
N LEU A 49 -7.59 9.93 -10.42
CA LEU A 49 -8.45 10.99 -10.94
C LEU A 49 -9.58 10.40 -11.78
N ALA A 50 -9.29 9.40 -12.62
CA ALA A 50 -10.30 8.72 -13.40
C ALA A 50 -11.39 8.05 -12.52
N ARG A 51 -11.03 7.46 -11.37
CA ARG A 51 -11.99 6.86 -10.42
C ARG A 51 -12.78 7.94 -9.70
N VAL A 52 -12.12 8.92 -9.11
CA VAL A 52 -12.79 9.99 -8.37
C VAL A 52 -13.79 10.70 -9.28
N ILE A 53 -13.40 10.91 -10.54
CA ILE A 53 -14.28 11.50 -11.54
C ILE A 53 -15.37 10.54 -12.01
N LYS A 54 -15.12 9.23 -12.18
CA LYS A 54 -16.20 8.27 -12.52
C LYS A 54 -17.26 8.21 -11.40
N GLU A 55 -16.84 8.26 -10.14
CA GLU A 55 -17.74 8.38 -8.99
C GLU A 55 -18.52 9.70 -9.03
N MET A 56 -17.81 10.80 -9.29
CA MET A 56 -18.44 12.13 -9.38
C MET A 56 -19.35 12.26 -10.59
N GLN A 57 -19.04 11.69 -11.75
CA GLN A 57 -19.87 11.71 -12.96
C GLN A 57 -21.26 11.09 -12.75
N SER A 58 -21.33 10.00 -11.97
CA SER A 58 -22.59 9.38 -11.57
C SER A 58 -23.49 10.37 -10.80
N MET A 59 -22.87 11.26 -10.01
CA MET A 59 -23.52 12.23 -9.14
C MET A 59 -23.72 13.60 -9.82
N CYS A 60 -22.87 13.93 -10.79
CA CYS A 60 -22.80 15.16 -11.56
C CYS A 60 -23.72 15.15 -12.80
N ARG A 61 -24.81 14.36 -12.80
CA ARG A 61 -25.86 14.41 -13.84
C ARG A 61 -26.55 15.80 -13.94
N GLN A 62 -26.29 16.69 -12.99
CA GLN A 62 -26.75 18.09 -12.98
C GLN A 62 -25.69 19.09 -13.52
N SER A 63 -24.41 18.71 -13.60
CA SER A 63 -23.37 19.55 -14.19
C SER A 63 -23.30 19.30 -15.71
N GLN A 64 -23.19 20.36 -16.51
CA GLN A 64 -23.18 20.32 -17.99
C GLN A 64 -21.85 19.78 -18.57
N VAL A 65 -21.31 18.69 -18.01
CA VAL A 65 -20.04 18.08 -18.44
C VAL A 65 -20.25 17.34 -19.77
N SER A 66 -19.64 17.86 -20.84
CA SER A 66 -19.91 17.40 -22.20
C SER A 66 -19.03 16.25 -22.70
N LYS A 67 -17.75 16.13 -22.29
CA LYS A 67 -16.86 15.00 -22.64
C LYS A 67 -15.58 14.98 -21.80
N MET A 68 -14.96 13.81 -21.57
CA MET A 68 -13.63 13.68 -20.94
C MET A 68 -12.67 12.93 -21.85
N VAL A 69 -11.42 13.40 -21.97
CA VAL A 69 -10.40 12.81 -22.84
C VAL A 69 -9.03 12.89 -22.17
N GLY A 70 -8.28 11.79 -22.12
CA GLY A 70 -6.93 11.77 -21.57
C GLY A 70 -5.88 12.48 -22.45
N LEU A 71 -4.84 13.03 -21.82
CA LEU A 71 -3.77 13.83 -22.43
C LEU A 71 -3.16 13.34 -23.74
N LYS A 72 -2.99 12.03 -23.88
CA LYS A 72 -2.22 11.45 -24.98
C LYS A 72 -3.02 11.35 -26.28
N ASN A 73 -4.34 11.51 -26.21
CA ASN A 73 -5.16 11.49 -27.41
C ASN A 73 -5.14 12.87 -28.07
N SER A 74 -4.33 12.99 -29.11
CA SER A 74 -4.26 14.09 -30.07
C SER A 74 -5.56 14.27 -30.91
N GLN A 75 -6.71 13.80 -30.41
CA GLN A 75 -7.99 14.04 -31.07
C GLN A 75 -8.32 15.53 -31.07
N ARG A 76 -8.94 15.99 -32.17
CA ARG A 76 -9.22 17.39 -32.52
C ARG A 76 -9.82 18.15 -31.34
N LEU A 77 -9.01 18.99 -30.70
CA LEU A 77 -9.41 19.96 -29.70
C LEU A 77 -10.28 21.08 -30.25
N GLY A 78 -10.35 21.23 -31.58
CA GLY A 78 -10.85 22.40 -32.30
C GLY A 78 -12.23 22.91 -31.90
N ALA A 79 -13.11 22.05 -31.39
CA ALA A 79 -14.53 22.35 -31.21
C ALA A 79 -14.92 23.05 -29.89
N TYR A 80 -13.97 23.35 -29.00
CA TYR A 80 -14.28 23.80 -27.63
C TYR A 80 -13.75 25.20 -27.31
N SER A 81 -14.56 26.01 -26.62
CA SER A 81 -14.30 27.39 -26.21
C SER A 81 -13.52 27.54 -24.90
N SER A 82 -13.59 26.55 -24.01
CA SER A 82 -12.82 26.51 -22.76
C SER A 82 -12.21 25.12 -22.53
N LEU A 83 -11.11 25.07 -21.78
CA LEU A 83 -10.40 23.85 -21.40
C LEU A 83 -10.01 23.90 -19.91
N CYS A 84 -10.45 22.91 -19.14
CA CYS A 84 -10.09 22.74 -17.73
C CYS A 84 -9.23 21.50 -17.55
N PHE A 85 -8.05 21.66 -16.95
CA PHE A 85 -7.07 20.60 -16.65
C PHE A 85 -7.08 20.30 -15.16
N LEU A 86 -7.37 19.07 -14.76
CA LEU A 86 -7.14 18.62 -13.39
C LEU A 86 -5.88 17.76 -13.33
N VAL A 87 -4.83 18.26 -12.71
CA VAL A 87 -3.46 17.73 -12.81
C VAL A 87 -2.79 17.56 -11.44
N ARG A 88 -1.87 16.60 -11.33
CA ARG A 88 -0.83 16.65 -10.28
C ARG A 88 0.10 17.86 -10.56
N PRO A 89 0.58 18.57 -9.52
CA PRO A 89 1.49 19.71 -9.67
C PRO A 89 2.90 19.26 -10.10
N ARG A 90 3.08 19.02 -11.40
CA ARG A 90 4.36 18.59 -11.98
C ARG A 90 4.78 19.55 -13.08
N ILE A 91 6.07 19.91 -13.11
CA ILE A 91 6.69 20.75 -14.15
C ILE A 91 6.37 20.20 -15.56
N LYS A 92 6.46 18.88 -15.75
CA LYS A 92 6.13 18.23 -17.02
C LYS A 92 4.69 18.49 -17.48
N ASN A 93 3.74 18.54 -16.54
CA ASN A 93 2.35 18.84 -16.87
C ASN A 93 2.21 20.31 -17.30
N MET A 94 2.89 21.23 -16.61
CA MET A 94 2.87 22.66 -16.96
C MET A 94 3.45 22.92 -18.34
N ARG A 95 4.61 22.33 -18.67
CA ARG A 95 5.21 22.42 -20.02
C ARG A 95 4.30 21.85 -21.11
N TYR A 96 3.58 20.77 -20.82
CA TYR A 96 2.60 20.25 -21.77
C TYR A 96 1.44 21.23 -22.00
N ILE A 97 0.90 21.82 -20.93
CA ILE A 97 -0.20 22.78 -21.01
C ILE A 97 0.27 24.04 -21.76
N ALA A 98 1.46 24.54 -21.45
CA ALA A 98 2.10 25.65 -22.15
C ALA A 98 2.20 25.41 -23.66
N ASN A 99 2.71 24.25 -24.07
CA ASN A 99 2.78 23.88 -25.49
C ASN A 99 1.40 23.87 -26.16
N LEU A 100 0.35 23.45 -25.45
CA LEU A 100 -1.01 23.44 -25.98
C LEU A 100 -1.56 24.85 -26.15
N VAL A 101 -1.42 25.70 -25.13
CA VAL A 101 -1.89 27.09 -25.15
C VAL A 101 -1.16 27.86 -26.24
N ASN A 102 0.16 27.72 -26.32
CA ASN A 102 0.97 28.37 -27.36
C ASN A 102 0.60 27.89 -28.77
N ALA A 103 0.32 26.58 -28.96
CA ALA A 103 -0.16 26.08 -30.25
C ALA A 103 -1.56 26.59 -30.64
N ASP A 104 -2.43 26.88 -29.67
CA ASP A 104 -3.71 27.53 -29.91
C ASP A 104 -3.52 29.02 -30.27
N LYS A 105 -2.65 29.75 -29.55
CA LYS A 105 -2.28 31.13 -29.86
C LYS A 105 -1.70 31.27 -31.27
N SER A 106 -0.73 30.42 -31.65
CA SER A 106 -0.13 30.42 -32.99
C SER A 106 -1.13 30.12 -34.11
N ALA A 107 -2.21 29.41 -33.80
CA ALA A 107 -3.28 29.12 -34.74
C ALA A 107 -4.45 30.12 -34.69
N GLY A 108 -4.30 31.24 -33.96
CA GLY A 108 -5.32 32.28 -33.81
C GLY A 108 -6.58 31.83 -33.05
N ARG A 109 -6.49 30.73 -32.27
CA ARG A 109 -7.64 30.23 -31.49
C ARG A 109 -7.69 30.92 -30.13
N THR A 110 -8.83 31.53 -29.82
CA THR A 110 -9.09 32.12 -28.50
C THR A 110 -9.87 31.13 -27.65
N ARG A 111 -9.34 30.80 -26.47
CA ARG A 111 -9.96 29.89 -25.50
C ARG A 111 -9.71 30.33 -24.07
N LYS A 112 -10.56 29.90 -23.15
CA LYS A 112 -10.30 30.02 -21.71
C LYS A 112 -9.61 28.76 -21.19
N TYR A 113 -8.56 28.91 -20.41
CA TYR A 113 -7.83 27.80 -19.80
C TYR A 113 -7.92 27.87 -18.27
N LYS A 114 -8.20 26.74 -17.63
CA LYS A 114 -8.17 26.57 -16.17
C LYS A 114 -7.33 25.36 -15.79
N VAL A 115 -6.48 25.50 -14.80
CA VAL A 115 -5.67 24.44 -14.22
C VAL A 115 -6.06 24.27 -12.76
N ILE A 116 -6.57 23.09 -12.42
CA ILE A 116 -6.89 22.69 -11.06
C ILE A 116 -5.78 21.72 -10.62
N PHE A 117 -5.01 22.12 -9.60
CA PHE A 117 -3.97 21.29 -9.02
C PHE A 117 -4.55 20.37 -7.93
N SER A 118 -4.05 19.13 -7.83
CA SER A 118 -4.46 18.18 -6.78
C SER A 118 -3.27 17.36 -6.24
N PRO A 119 -3.14 17.17 -4.92
CA PRO A 119 -3.97 17.76 -3.87
C PRO A 119 -3.64 19.23 -3.61
N GLN A 120 -2.47 19.70 -4.01
CA GLN A 120 -1.99 21.05 -3.69
C GLN A 120 -1.35 21.71 -4.91
N LYS A 121 -1.34 23.03 -4.93
CA LYS A 121 -0.62 23.86 -5.89
C LYS A 121 0.83 24.03 -5.45
N PHE A 122 1.76 23.98 -6.41
CA PHE A 122 3.16 24.34 -6.16
C PHE A 122 3.51 25.62 -6.91
N TYR A 123 4.14 26.56 -6.21
CA TYR A 123 4.61 27.82 -6.80
C TYR A 123 5.56 27.59 -7.99
N ALA A 124 6.40 26.54 -7.94
CA ALA A 124 7.25 26.15 -9.06
C ALA A 124 6.46 25.81 -10.34
N CYS A 125 5.19 25.37 -10.24
CA CYS A 125 4.35 25.18 -11.42
C CYS A 125 3.88 26.52 -12.01
N GLU A 126 3.57 27.50 -11.17
CA GLU A 126 3.20 28.85 -11.61
C GLU A 126 4.36 29.55 -12.31
N MET A 127 5.58 29.45 -11.75
CA MET A 127 6.80 29.96 -12.37
C MET A 127 7.00 29.40 -13.79
N VAL A 128 6.74 28.10 -14.01
CA VAL A 128 6.85 27.50 -15.35
C VAL A 128 5.82 28.09 -16.31
N LEU A 129 4.60 28.39 -15.85
CA LEU A 129 3.59 29.03 -16.71
C LEU A 129 3.99 30.48 -17.05
N GLU A 130 4.68 31.16 -16.13
CA GLU A 130 5.23 32.51 -16.34
C GLU A 130 6.39 32.49 -17.34
N GLU A 131 7.38 31.61 -17.15
CA GLU A 131 8.53 31.41 -18.05
C GLU A 131 8.09 31.08 -19.49
N GLU A 132 7.03 30.29 -19.64
CA GLU A 132 6.46 29.92 -20.94
C GLU A 132 5.55 31.02 -21.54
N GLY A 133 5.36 32.15 -20.85
CA GLY A 133 4.60 33.30 -21.33
C GLY A 133 3.08 33.08 -21.39
N ILE A 134 2.55 32.16 -20.58
CA ILE A 134 1.11 31.80 -20.57
C ILE A 134 0.41 32.00 -19.23
N TYR A 135 1.10 32.51 -18.20
CA TYR A 135 0.53 32.71 -16.86
C TYR A 135 -0.75 33.55 -16.89
N GLY A 136 -0.78 34.63 -17.67
CA GLY A 136 -1.96 35.49 -17.83
C GLY A 136 -3.11 34.86 -18.63
N ASP A 137 -2.88 33.76 -19.36
CA ASP A 137 -3.89 33.08 -20.17
C ASP A 137 -4.57 31.92 -19.42
N VAL A 138 -4.03 31.54 -18.27
CA VAL A 138 -4.45 30.36 -17.51
C VAL A 138 -4.89 30.75 -16.09
N SER A 139 -6.13 30.43 -15.75
CA SER A 139 -6.59 30.48 -14.35
C SER A 139 -6.10 29.26 -13.58
N CYS A 140 -5.59 29.45 -12.36
CA CYS A 140 -5.07 28.36 -11.52
C CYS A 140 -5.85 28.27 -10.21
N ASP A 141 -6.31 27.06 -9.88
CA ASP A 141 -7.00 26.75 -8.63
C ASP A 141 -6.42 25.49 -7.99
N GLU A 142 -6.71 25.30 -6.72
CA GLU A 142 -6.32 24.13 -5.95
C GLU A 142 -7.55 23.33 -5.54
N TRP A 143 -7.47 22.01 -5.68
CA TRP A 143 -8.41 21.08 -5.08
C TRP A 143 -7.68 20.22 -4.05
N ALA A 144 -7.81 20.64 -2.78
CA ALA A 144 -7.23 20.06 -1.55
C ALA A 144 -7.74 18.65 -1.20
N PHE A 145 -7.94 17.80 -2.21
CA PHE A 145 -8.39 16.44 -2.04
C PHE A 145 -7.22 15.48 -1.86
N SER A 146 -6.98 15.09 -0.62
CA SER A 146 -5.89 14.20 -0.21
C SER A 146 -6.34 12.86 0.36
N LEU A 147 -7.64 12.64 0.61
CA LEU A 147 -8.13 11.42 1.28
C LEU A 147 -9.22 10.72 0.47
N LEU A 148 -8.86 9.59 -0.15
CA LEU A 148 -9.80 8.73 -0.86
C LEU A 148 -10.11 7.46 -0.06
N PRO A 149 -11.37 7.25 0.35
CA PRO A 149 -11.79 5.96 0.89
C PRO A 149 -11.80 4.89 -0.20
N LEU A 150 -10.77 4.04 -0.20
CA LEU A 150 -10.64 2.89 -1.09
C LEU A 150 -11.54 1.73 -0.65
N ASP A 151 -11.72 1.59 0.66
CA ASP A 151 -12.50 0.55 1.34
C ASP A 151 -13.24 1.13 2.56
N VAL A 152 -13.93 0.27 3.33
CA VAL A 152 -14.62 0.66 4.57
C VAL A 152 -13.66 1.16 5.64
N ASP A 153 -12.45 0.61 5.70
CA ASP A 153 -11.41 0.90 6.69
C ASP A 153 -10.09 1.37 6.06
N LEU A 154 -10.03 1.59 4.74
CA LEU A 154 -8.81 2.00 4.04
C LEU A 154 -8.99 3.34 3.33
N LEU A 155 -8.25 4.35 3.81
CA LEU A 155 -8.07 5.66 3.22
C LEU A 155 -6.70 5.72 2.53
N SER A 156 -6.63 6.33 1.35
CA SER A 156 -5.39 6.50 0.59
C SER A 156 -5.29 7.92 0.03
N MET A 157 -4.06 8.46 0.02
CA MET A 157 -3.75 9.72 -0.68
C MET A 157 -3.50 9.52 -2.18
N GLU A 158 -3.32 8.26 -2.59
CA GLU A 158 -3.02 7.84 -3.97
C GLU A 158 -1.85 8.64 -4.59
N LEU A 159 -0.81 8.86 -3.79
CA LEU A 159 0.46 9.49 -4.14
C LEU A 159 1.56 8.42 -4.30
N PRO A 160 1.56 7.62 -5.39
CA PRO A 160 2.57 6.58 -5.59
C PRO A 160 4.00 7.15 -5.71
N GLU A 161 4.15 8.42 -6.08
CA GLU A 161 5.44 9.12 -6.08
C GLU A 161 6.00 9.43 -4.69
N PHE A 162 5.15 9.47 -3.66
CA PHE A 162 5.52 9.93 -2.31
C PHE A 162 6.76 9.20 -1.80
N PHE A 163 6.78 7.87 -1.97
CA PHE A 163 7.87 7.05 -1.48
C PHE A 163 9.21 7.46 -2.10
N ARG A 164 9.24 7.61 -3.43
CA ARG A 164 10.44 8.02 -4.15
C ARG A 164 10.84 9.46 -3.80
N ASP A 165 9.89 10.38 -3.88
CA ASP A 165 10.13 11.80 -3.62
C ASP A 165 10.75 11.98 -2.22
N TYR A 166 10.14 11.43 -1.17
CA TYR A 166 10.59 11.63 0.20
C TYR A 166 11.79 10.74 0.58
N PHE A 167 11.66 9.41 0.47
CA PHE A 167 12.63 8.47 1.04
C PHE A 167 13.88 8.26 0.16
N LEU A 168 13.80 8.59 -1.13
CA LEU A 168 14.95 8.47 -2.04
C LEU A 168 15.52 9.84 -2.43
N GLU A 169 14.66 10.78 -2.82
CA GLU A 169 15.11 12.10 -3.34
C GLU A 169 15.22 13.17 -2.24
N GLY A 170 14.66 12.93 -1.06
CA GLY A 170 14.68 13.89 0.06
C GLY A 170 13.72 15.07 -0.13
N ASP A 171 12.76 14.97 -1.05
CA ASP A 171 11.75 15.97 -1.33
C ASP A 171 10.62 15.90 -0.28
N GLN A 172 10.57 16.93 0.57
CA GLN A 172 9.66 17.03 1.71
C GLN A 172 8.33 17.71 1.36
N ARG A 173 8.05 18.03 0.09
CA ARG A 173 6.86 18.80 -0.33
C ARG A 173 5.52 18.19 0.09
N TRP A 174 5.48 16.87 0.30
CA TRP A 174 4.24 16.16 0.63
C TRP A 174 3.90 16.18 2.12
N ILE A 175 4.80 16.66 2.99
CA ILE A 175 4.56 16.75 4.45
C ILE A 175 3.32 17.58 4.75
N ASN A 176 3.13 18.71 4.04
CA ASN A 176 1.93 19.54 4.18
C ASN A 176 0.65 18.79 3.82
N THR A 177 0.66 18.00 2.73
CA THR A 177 -0.51 17.21 2.35
C THR A 177 -0.89 16.19 3.44
N VAL A 178 0.11 15.53 4.05
CA VAL A 178 -0.13 14.59 5.15
C VAL A 178 -0.71 15.34 6.36
N ALA A 179 -0.10 16.45 6.75
CA ALA A 179 -0.56 17.25 7.89
C ALA A 179 -2.00 17.76 7.70
N GLN A 180 -2.33 18.28 6.51
CA GLN A 180 -3.69 18.71 6.17
C GLN A 180 -4.70 17.54 6.19
N ALA A 181 -4.28 16.34 5.75
CA ALA A 181 -5.14 15.16 5.82
C ALA A 181 -5.41 14.73 7.28
N LEU A 182 -4.39 14.75 8.13
CA LEU A 182 -4.53 14.49 9.57
C LEU A 182 -5.42 15.53 10.24
N HIS A 183 -5.21 16.80 9.91
CA HIS A 183 -6.02 17.91 10.39
C HIS A 183 -7.49 17.74 9.99
N LEU A 184 -7.78 17.43 8.72
CA LEU A 184 -9.13 17.16 8.25
C LEU A 184 -9.79 15.99 9.02
N LEU A 185 -9.06 14.90 9.26
CA LEU A 185 -9.57 13.79 10.06
C LEU A 185 -9.86 14.22 11.52
N SER A 186 -8.97 14.98 12.15
CA SER A 186 -9.20 15.48 13.52
C SER A 186 -10.41 16.43 13.60
N THR A 187 -10.60 17.28 12.59
CA THR A 187 -11.76 18.18 12.53
C THR A 187 -13.05 17.40 12.34
N LEU A 188 -13.05 16.36 11.51
CA LEU A 188 -14.24 15.57 11.18
C LEU A 188 -14.63 14.52 12.23
N TYR A 189 -13.67 13.92 12.93
CA TYR A 189 -13.91 12.79 13.84
C TYR A 189 -13.43 13.05 15.29
N GLY A 190 -13.11 14.31 15.60
CA GLY A 190 -12.60 14.71 16.90
C GLY A 190 -11.10 14.47 17.05
N PRO A 191 -10.50 15.00 18.13
CA PRO A 191 -9.06 14.91 18.33
C PRO A 191 -8.63 13.49 18.70
N PHE A 192 -7.39 13.14 18.40
CA PHE A 192 -6.79 11.85 18.77
C PHE A 192 -6.13 11.96 20.16
N PRO A 193 -6.61 11.23 21.19
CA PRO A 193 -6.03 11.31 22.53
C PRO A 193 -4.62 10.74 22.62
N ASN A 194 -4.35 9.65 21.89
CA ASN A 194 -3.08 8.95 21.94
C ASN A 194 -2.42 8.92 20.56
N CYS A 195 -1.24 9.52 20.46
CA CYS A 195 -0.47 9.60 19.24
C CYS A 195 0.89 8.92 19.44
N TYR A 196 1.23 8.02 18.54
CA TYR A 196 2.51 7.33 18.51
C TYR A 196 3.09 7.48 17.10
N GLY A 197 4.40 7.62 16.99
CA GLY A 197 5.03 7.51 15.68
C GLY A 197 6.48 7.11 15.73
N ILE A 198 6.95 6.64 14.58
CA ILE A 198 8.33 6.21 14.37
C ILE A 198 8.76 6.62 12.95
N GLY A 199 9.88 7.32 12.88
CA GLY A 199 10.45 7.86 11.65
C GLY A 199 10.42 9.39 11.57
N ARG A 200 11.19 9.93 10.61
CA ARG A 200 11.36 11.37 10.43
C ARG A 200 10.17 12.00 9.71
N CYS A 201 9.60 11.31 8.72
CA CYS A 201 8.42 11.77 7.99
C CYS A 201 7.25 11.87 8.97
N ALA A 202 7.03 10.82 9.77
CA ALA A 202 6.03 10.76 10.82
C ALA A 202 6.15 11.94 11.79
N LYS A 203 7.37 12.22 12.28
CA LYS A 203 7.60 13.33 13.20
C LYS A 203 7.32 14.69 12.56
N MET A 204 7.81 14.92 11.34
CA MET A 204 7.57 16.18 10.61
C MET A 204 6.08 16.42 10.32
N SER A 205 5.38 15.37 9.87
CA SER A 205 3.94 15.42 9.61
C SER A 205 3.14 15.68 10.88
N TYR A 206 3.51 15.05 11.99
CA TYR A 206 2.91 15.30 13.29
C TYR A 206 3.13 16.75 13.75
N GLU A 207 4.37 17.24 13.74
CA GLU A 207 4.70 18.61 14.18
C GLU A 207 3.97 19.68 13.35
N LEU A 208 3.87 19.49 12.02
CA LEU A 208 3.12 20.41 11.17
C LEU A 208 1.62 20.33 11.43
N TRP A 209 1.05 19.14 11.59
CA TRP A 209 -0.36 18.97 11.94
C TRP A 209 -0.70 19.65 13.28
N ARG A 210 0.17 19.54 14.28
CA ARG A 210 0.00 20.20 15.58
C ARG A 210 -0.02 21.73 15.45
N LYS A 211 0.83 22.32 14.61
CA LYS A 211 0.79 23.77 14.31
C LYS A 211 -0.54 24.17 13.66
N LEU A 212 -1.04 23.40 12.70
CA LEU A 212 -2.34 23.65 12.08
C LEU A 212 -3.49 23.61 13.11
N GLU A 213 -3.44 22.69 14.08
CA GLU A 213 -4.43 22.65 15.17
C GLU A 213 -4.33 23.85 16.13
N GLU A 214 -3.13 24.40 16.34
CA GLU A 214 -2.91 25.57 17.21
C GLU A 214 -3.38 26.88 16.56
N GLU A 215 -3.28 26.98 15.23
CA GLU A 215 -3.70 28.15 14.44
C GLU A 215 -5.24 28.22 14.25
N GLU A 216 -5.98 27.13 14.50
CA GLU A 216 -7.43 27.09 14.30
C GLU A 216 -8.20 27.68 15.50
N ASP A 217 -8.92 28.79 15.27
CA ASP A 217 -9.75 29.45 16.27
C ASP A 217 -11.06 28.67 16.56
N GLY A 218 -11.02 27.85 17.61
CA GLY A 218 -12.15 27.65 18.53
C GLY A 218 -13.32 26.73 18.12
N GLU A 219 -13.67 26.61 16.84
CA GLU A 219 -14.90 25.87 16.45
C GLU A 219 -14.76 24.34 16.58
N SER A 220 -13.55 23.79 16.43
CA SER A 220 -13.25 22.36 16.63
C SER A 220 -13.09 21.98 18.11
N LYS A 221 -13.04 22.97 19.03
CA LYS A 221 -12.83 22.77 20.48
C LYS A 221 -14.10 22.28 21.16
N GLY A 222 -14.44 21.00 21.02
CA GLY A 222 -15.55 20.40 21.75
C GLY A 222 -16.01 19.02 21.28
N ARG A 223 -15.58 18.59 20.09
CA ARG A 223 -15.88 17.23 19.61
C ARG A 223 -15.20 16.19 20.50
N ARG A 224 -15.94 15.14 20.82
CA ARG A 224 -15.40 13.98 21.54
C ARG A 224 -14.55 13.14 20.58
N PRO A 225 -13.47 12.51 21.05
CA PRO A 225 -12.71 11.58 20.24
C PRO A 225 -13.56 10.42 19.74
N GLU A 226 -13.67 10.22 18.42
CA GLU A 226 -14.22 8.98 17.85
C GLU A 226 -13.14 7.91 17.67
N ILE A 227 -11.88 8.33 17.45
CA ILE A 227 -10.72 7.46 17.27
C ILE A 227 -9.72 7.70 18.40
N GLY A 228 -9.42 6.67 19.18
CA GLY A 228 -8.65 6.79 20.42
C GLY A 228 -7.13 6.78 20.23
N HIS A 229 -6.65 6.10 19.20
CA HIS A 229 -5.21 5.96 18.94
C HIS A 229 -4.88 6.28 17.48
N ILE A 230 -3.76 6.96 17.28
CA ILE A 230 -3.15 7.16 15.97
C ILE A 230 -1.68 6.72 15.98
N PHE A 231 -1.28 5.97 14.95
CA PHE A 231 0.09 5.53 14.70
C PHE A 231 0.61 6.14 13.40
N LEU A 232 1.76 6.81 13.42
CA LEU A 232 2.44 7.30 12.21
C LEU A 232 3.72 6.51 11.98
N LEU A 233 3.79 5.77 10.87
CA LEU A 233 4.87 4.85 10.56
C LEU A 233 5.52 5.22 9.22
N ASP A 234 6.82 5.49 9.22
CA ASP A 234 7.59 5.64 7.99
C ASP A 234 7.83 4.27 7.32
N ARG A 235 7.88 4.21 5.99
CA ARG A 235 8.13 2.94 5.29
C ARG A 235 9.55 2.43 5.50
N ASP A 236 10.52 3.33 5.67
CA ASP A 236 11.95 2.99 5.79
C ASP A 236 12.32 2.31 7.12
N MET A 237 11.43 2.31 8.12
CA MET A 237 11.61 1.46 9.31
C MET A 237 11.39 -0.03 9.03
N ASP A 238 10.64 -0.40 7.99
CA ASP A 238 10.32 -1.80 7.68
C ASP A 238 10.22 -2.01 6.17
N TYR A 239 11.37 -2.05 5.51
CA TYR A 239 11.44 -2.47 4.11
C TYR A 239 11.18 -3.97 3.93
N VAL A 240 11.51 -4.79 4.93
CA VAL A 240 11.42 -6.25 4.84
C VAL A 240 10.01 -6.70 4.48
N THR A 241 9.01 -6.21 5.22
CA THR A 241 7.60 -6.52 4.94
C THR A 241 7.18 -6.15 3.51
N ALA A 242 7.63 -5.00 3.00
CA ALA A 242 7.29 -4.54 1.66
C ALA A 242 8.06 -5.31 0.56
N LEU A 243 9.22 -5.86 0.87
CA LEU A 243 10.01 -6.71 -0.03
C LEU A 243 9.46 -8.13 -0.09
N CYS A 244 8.82 -8.63 0.96
CA CYS A 244 8.29 -10.00 1.01
C CYS A 244 7.15 -10.26 0.01
N SER A 245 7.03 -11.53 -0.40
CA SER A 245 5.97 -12.00 -1.28
C SER A 245 4.67 -12.06 -0.51
N GLN A 246 3.63 -11.38 -1.00
CA GLN A 246 2.32 -11.45 -0.35
C GLN A 246 1.67 -12.80 -0.65
N VAL A 247 1.10 -13.46 0.37
CA VAL A 247 0.41 -14.76 0.22
C VAL A 247 -1.06 -14.75 0.70
N VAL A 248 -1.56 -13.59 1.14
CA VAL A 248 -2.99 -13.36 1.31
C VAL A 248 -3.66 -13.09 -0.04
N TYR A 249 -4.95 -13.43 -0.18
CA TYR A 249 -5.66 -13.34 -1.46
C TYR A 249 -5.58 -11.95 -2.11
N GLU A 250 -5.91 -10.90 -1.37
CA GLU A 250 -5.92 -9.51 -1.87
C GLU A 250 -4.50 -9.05 -2.28
N GLY A 251 -3.48 -9.49 -1.54
CA GLY A 251 -2.07 -9.24 -1.87
C GLY A 251 -1.65 -9.93 -3.17
N LEU A 252 -2.04 -11.19 -3.39
CA LEU A 252 -1.74 -11.91 -4.63
C LEU A 252 -2.53 -11.38 -5.83
N VAL A 253 -3.76 -10.89 -5.62
CA VAL A 253 -4.52 -10.17 -6.64
C VAL A 253 -3.75 -8.91 -7.04
N ASP A 254 -3.23 -8.15 -6.08
CA ASP A 254 -2.42 -6.96 -6.36
C ASP A 254 -1.12 -7.28 -7.09
N ASP A 255 -0.39 -8.31 -6.66
CA ASP A 255 0.86 -8.72 -7.31
C ASP A 255 0.64 -9.26 -8.73
N THR A 256 -0.54 -9.84 -9.00
CA THR A 256 -0.83 -10.47 -10.30
C THR A 256 -1.49 -9.51 -11.29
N PHE A 257 -2.49 -8.76 -10.84
CA PHE A 257 -3.37 -7.93 -11.68
C PHE A 257 -3.20 -6.43 -11.43
N ARG A 258 -2.49 -6.03 -10.37
CA ARG A 258 -2.34 -4.64 -9.88
C ARG A 258 -3.65 -3.97 -9.54
N ILE A 259 -3.95 -3.91 -8.24
CA ILE A 259 -5.02 -3.09 -7.70
C ILE A 259 -4.64 -1.61 -7.86
N LYS A 260 -5.58 -0.84 -8.40
CA LYS A 260 -5.40 0.57 -8.73
C LYS A 260 -6.59 1.35 -8.22
N CYS A 261 -6.36 2.15 -7.18
CA CYS A 261 -7.39 2.91 -6.49
C CYS A 261 -8.57 1.99 -6.16
N GLY A 262 -8.35 0.94 -5.36
CA GLY A 262 -9.38 -0.01 -4.91
C GLY A 262 -10.21 -0.68 -6.02
N SER A 263 -9.66 -0.78 -7.23
CA SER A 263 -10.27 -1.47 -8.36
C SER A 263 -9.22 -2.28 -9.09
N VAL A 264 -9.63 -3.43 -9.62
CA VAL A 264 -8.78 -4.33 -10.39
C VAL A 264 -9.42 -4.63 -11.73
N ASP A 265 -8.57 -4.81 -12.74
CA ASP A 265 -8.98 -5.36 -14.03
C ASP A 265 -8.34 -6.73 -14.19
N PHE A 266 -9.16 -7.77 -14.05
CA PHE A 266 -8.71 -9.15 -14.20
C PHE A 266 -8.46 -9.56 -15.66
N GLY A 267 -8.82 -8.69 -16.62
CA GLY A 267 -8.69 -8.95 -18.05
C GLY A 267 -9.69 -9.97 -18.58
N PRO A 268 -9.63 -10.28 -19.88
CA PRO A 268 -10.57 -11.21 -20.53
C PRO A 268 -10.32 -12.69 -20.16
N ALA A 269 -9.12 -13.04 -19.73
CA ALA A 269 -8.73 -14.43 -19.44
C ALA A 269 -9.46 -15.02 -18.22
N THR A 270 -9.97 -14.18 -17.32
CA THR A 270 -10.72 -14.60 -16.12
C THR A 270 -12.24 -14.54 -16.32
N ALA A 271 -12.73 -14.10 -17.47
CA ALA A 271 -14.15 -13.95 -17.75
C ALA A 271 -14.70 -15.24 -18.40
N TYR A 272 -15.36 -16.09 -17.62
CA TYR A 272 -16.06 -17.30 -18.12
C TYR A 272 -17.22 -17.01 -19.08
N THR A 273 -17.67 -15.76 -19.17
CA THR A 273 -18.71 -15.30 -20.08
C THR A 273 -18.16 -14.08 -20.80
N GLY A 274 -18.10 -14.07 -22.14
CA GLY A 274 -17.46 -13.05 -23.00
C GLY A 274 -17.98 -11.60 -22.91
N GLN A 275 -18.30 -11.12 -21.71
CA GLN A 275 -18.45 -9.71 -21.37
C GLN A 275 -17.06 -9.17 -21.01
N GLY A 276 -16.66 -8.08 -21.65
CA GLY A 276 -15.32 -7.50 -21.57
C GLY A 276 -14.82 -7.11 -20.17
N PRO A 277 -13.60 -6.54 -20.09
CA PRO A 277 -12.91 -6.25 -18.82
C PRO A 277 -13.80 -5.39 -17.92
N SER A 278 -14.25 -5.96 -16.80
CA SER A 278 -15.06 -5.24 -15.83
C SER A 278 -14.16 -4.79 -14.68
N SER A 279 -13.61 -3.58 -14.80
CA SER A 279 -13.04 -2.86 -13.65
C SER A 279 -14.10 -2.76 -12.55
N ARG A 280 -13.86 -3.38 -11.39
CA ARG A 280 -14.86 -3.45 -10.32
C ARG A 280 -14.25 -3.19 -8.95
N ARG A 281 -15.06 -2.61 -8.07
CA ARG A 281 -14.76 -2.46 -6.65
C ARG A 281 -14.84 -3.84 -5.99
N GLU A 282 -13.75 -4.25 -5.36
CA GLU A 282 -13.72 -5.53 -4.66
C GLU A 282 -14.42 -5.45 -3.30
N ALA A 283 -14.36 -4.28 -2.63
CA ALA A 283 -14.93 -4.02 -1.30
C ALA A 283 -16.45 -4.25 -1.15
N GLU A 284 -17.22 -4.19 -2.25
CA GLU A 284 -18.68 -4.35 -2.24
C GLU A 284 -19.13 -5.81 -2.43
N SER A 285 -18.19 -6.74 -2.65
CA SER A 285 -18.49 -8.16 -2.82
C SER A 285 -18.44 -8.87 -1.47
N GLN A 286 -19.56 -9.44 -1.03
CA GLN A 286 -19.59 -10.30 0.16
C GLN A 286 -18.58 -11.46 0.06
N VAL A 287 -18.46 -12.06 -1.14
CA VAL A 287 -17.48 -13.12 -1.41
C VAL A 287 -16.05 -12.61 -1.21
N PHE A 288 -15.74 -11.40 -1.66
CA PHE A 288 -14.39 -10.84 -1.52
C PHE A 288 -14.06 -10.56 -0.05
N ASN A 289 -14.99 -9.99 0.71
CA ASN A 289 -14.78 -9.69 2.14
C ASN A 289 -14.50 -10.96 2.97
N GLU A 290 -15.02 -12.11 2.55
CA GLU A 290 -14.76 -13.41 3.20
C GLU A 290 -13.39 -14.01 2.86
N ILE A 291 -12.76 -13.66 1.73
CA ILE A 291 -11.54 -14.32 1.25
C ILE A 291 -10.30 -13.41 1.22
N ARG A 292 -10.48 -12.09 1.17
CA ARG A 292 -9.41 -11.10 0.92
C ARG A 292 -8.23 -11.19 1.88
N ASN A 293 -8.52 -11.44 3.16
CA ASN A 293 -7.53 -11.51 4.23
C ASN A 293 -7.07 -12.95 4.50
N GLU A 294 -7.61 -13.94 3.78
CA GLU A 294 -7.29 -15.35 3.98
C GLU A 294 -5.98 -15.71 3.28
N HIS A 295 -5.25 -16.66 3.87
CA HIS A 295 -4.11 -17.26 3.21
C HIS A 295 -4.56 -17.98 1.92
N PHE A 296 -3.85 -17.78 0.83
CA PHE A 296 -4.27 -18.20 -0.51
C PHE A 296 -4.56 -19.71 -0.62
N SER A 297 -3.83 -20.54 0.12
CA SER A 297 -4.04 -22.00 0.17
C SER A 297 -5.47 -22.41 0.55
N ASN A 298 -6.18 -21.56 1.31
CA ASN A 298 -7.52 -21.86 1.82
C ASN A 298 -8.62 -21.33 0.90
N VAL A 299 -8.29 -20.36 0.04
CA VAL A 299 -9.28 -19.60 -0.75
C VAL A 299 -9.98 -20.47 -1.78
N PHE A 300 -9.22 -21.26 -2.55
CA PHE A 300 -9.81 -22.06 -3.62
C PHE A 300 -10.81 -23.10 -3.10
N GLY A 301 -10.48 -23.77 -1.98
CA GLY A 301 -11.38 -24.71 -1.32
C GLY A 301 -12.67 -24.05 -0.83
N PHE A 302 -12.55 -22.85 -0.23
CA PHE A 302 -13.68 -22.03 0.18
C PHE A 302 -14.59 -21.66 -0.99
N LEU A 303 -14.02 -21.11 -2.07
CA LEU A 303 -14.79 -20.71 -3.26
C LEU A 303 -15.48 -21.91 -3.92
N SER A 304 -14.81 -23.06 -3.98
CA SER A 304 -15.38 -24.30 -4.53
C SER A 304 -16.55 -24.82 -3.69
N GLN A 305 -16.47 -24.72 -2.37
CA GLN A 305 -17.61 -25.06 -1.49
C GLN A 305 -18.76 -24.07 -1.66
N LYS A 306 -18.47 -22.76 -1.71
CA LYS A 306 -19.48 -21.72 -1.93
C LYS A 306 -20.18 -21.88 -3.28
N ALA A 307 -19.46 -22.33 -4.31
CA ALA A 307 -20.02 -22.60 -5.64
C ALA A 307 -21.02 -23.77 -5.63
N ARG A 308 -20.68 -24.86 -4.95
CA ARG A 308 -21.60 -26.00 -4.76
C ARG A 308 -22.85 -25.59 -3.98
N ASN A 309 -22.70 -24.79 -2.93
CA ASN A 309 -23.83 -24.28 -2.15
C ASN A 309 -24.75 -23.39 -3.00
N LEU A 310 -24.17 -22.51 -3.81
CA LEU A 310 -24.92 -21.63 -4.70
C LEU A 310 -25.67 -22.42 -5.79
N GLN A 311 -25.03 -23.44 -6.37
CA GLN A 311 -25.67 -24.34 -7.33
C GLN A 311 -26.87 -25.07 -6.71
N ALA A 312 -26.74 -25.55 -5.47
CA ALA A 312 -27.84 -26.16 -4.75
C ALA A 312 -29.02 -25.20 -4.54
N GLN A 313 -28.77 -23.91 -4.31
CA GLN A 313 -29.84 -22.90 -4.21
C GLN A 313 -30.56 -22.68 -5.55
N TYR A 314 -29.84 -22.68 -6.66
CA TYR A 314 -30.46 -22.66 -8.00
C TYR A 314 -31.33 -23.88 -8.27
N ASP A 315 -30.89 -25.06 -7.85
CA ASP A 315 -31.62 -26.31 -8.11
C ASP A 315 -32.93 -26.43 -7.31
N ARG A 316 -33.10 -25.68 -6.21
CA ARG A 316 -34.37 -25.59 -5.45
C ARG A 316 -35.55 -25.14 -6.32
N ARG A 317 -35.29 -24.43 -7.43
CA ARG A 317 -36.34 -23.99 -8.37
C ARG A 317 -37.13 -25.15 -8.99
N ARG A 318 -36.56 -26.37 -9.03
CA ARG A 318 -37.16 -27.53 -9.70
C ARG A 318 -38.39 -28.11 -8.98
N GLY A 319 -38.71 -27.65 -7.77
CA GLY A 319 -39.84 -28.14 -6.97
C GLY A 319 -40.73 -27.05 -6.38
N MET A 320 -40.65 -25.80 -6.88
CA MET A 320 -41.44 -24.68 -6.38
C MET A 320 -42.83 -24.63 -7.03
N ASP A 321 -43.85 -24.28 -6.26
CA ASP A 321 -45.17 -23.92 -6.80
C ASP A 321 -45.13 -22.55 -7.52
N ILE A 322 -46.23 -22.17 -8.18
CA ILE A 322 -46.32 -20.93 -8.97
C ILE A 322 -46.10 -19.67 -8.11
N LYS A 323 -46.57 -19.65 -6.87
CA LYS A 323 -46.45 -18.51 -5.95
C LYS A 323 -45.01 -18.40 -5.43
N GLN A 324 -44.41 -19.52 -5.07
CA GLN A 324 -43.01 -19.64 -4.66
C GLN A 324 -42.06 -19.27 -5.81
N MET A 325 -42.35 -19.71 -7.04
CA MET A 325 -41.56 -19.35 -8.23
C MET A 325 -41.61 -17.85 -8.50
N LYS A 326 -42.79 -17.22 -8.38
CA LYS A 326 -42.92 -15.75 -8.53
C LYS A 326 -42.09 -15.00 -7.47
N ASN A 327 -42.11 -15.46 -6.22
CA ASN A 327 -41.30 -14.89 -5.16
C ASN A 327 -39.80 -15.07 -5.43
N PHE A 328 -39.37 -16.28 -5.80
CA PHE A 328 -37.99 -16.59 -6.14
C PHE A 328 -37.44 -15.70 -7.28
N VAL A 329 -38.20 -15.57 -8.38
CA VAL A 329 -37.80 -14.75 -9.53
C VAL A 329 -37.73 -13.26 -9.17
N SER A 330 -38.66 -12.77 -8.36
CA SER A 330 -38.75 -11.35 -8.02
C SER A 330 -37.78 -10.92 -6.90
N GLN A 331 -37.49 -11.78 -5.94
CA GLN A 331 -36.73 -11.42 -4.73
C GLN A 331 -35.32 -12.03 -4.68
N GLU A 332 -35.12 -13.26 -5.16
CA GLU A 332 -33.88 -14.01 -4.92
C GLU A 332 -32.98 -14.11 -6.16
N LEU A 333 -33.56 -14.35 -7.34
CA LEU A 333 -32.83 -14.69 -8.57
C LEU A 333 -31.79 -13.62 -8.97
N LYS A 334 -32.10 -12.34 -8.77
CA LYS A 334 -31.17 -11.25 -9.08
C LYS A 334 -29.91 -11.31 -8.20
N GLY A 335 -30.09 -11.55 -6.90
CA GLY A 335 -28.99 -11.72 -5.94
C GLY A 335 -28.13 -12.93 -6.29
N LEU A 336 -28.77 -14.08 -6.54
CA LEU A 336 -28.08 -15.32 -6.93
C LEU A 336 -27.28 -15.17 -8.24
N LYS A 337 -27.78 -14.43 -9.23
CA LYS A 337 -27.06 -14.16 -10.48
C LYS A 337 -25.83 -13.29 -10.24
N GLN A 338 -25.96 -12.28 -9.39
CA GLN A 338 -24.85 -11.41 -9.03
C GLN A 338 -23.78 -12.18 -8.27
N GLU A 339 -24.16 -12.99 -7.27
CA GLU A 339 -23.24 -13.81 -6.49
C GLU A 339 -22.53 -14.84 -7.37
N HIS A 340 -23.26 -15.52 -8.27
CA HIS A 340 -22.65 -16.47 -9.23
C HIS A 340 -21.58 -15.78 -10.08
N ARG A 341 -21.87 -14.60 -10.63
CA ARG A 341 -20.90 -13.85 -11.43
C ARG A 341 -19.65 -13.48 -10.64
N LEU A 342 -19.82 -13.00 -9.40
CA LEU A 342 -18.70 -12.60 -8.53
C LEU A 342 -17.86 -13.82 -8.14
N LEU A 343 -18.50 -14.94 -7.83
CA LEU A 343 -17.83 -16.17 -7.49
C LEU A 343 -17.02 -16.73 -8.66
N SER A 344 -17.61 -16.80 -9.87
CA SER A 344 -16.89 -17.21 -11.08
C SER A 344 -15.69 -16.31 -11.36
N LEU A 345 -15.81 -15.00 -11.13
CA LEU A 345 -14.69 -14.06 -11.30
C LEU A 345 -13.53 -14.39 -10.36
N HIS A 346 -13.79 -14.59 -9.06
CA HIS A 346 -12.75 -14.91 -8.08
C HIS A 346 -12.14 -16.29 -8.29
N ILE A 347 -12.91 -17.27 -8.78
CA ILE A 347 -12.38 -18.59 -9.19
C ILE A 347 -11.41 -18.41 -10.38
N GLY A 348 -11.81 -17.68 -11.42
CA GLY A 348 -10.95 -17.43 -12.59
C GLY A 348 -9.68 -16.63 -12.22
N ALA A 349 -9.78 -15.70 -11.27
CA ALA A 349 -8.63 -15.01 -10.70
C ALA A 349 -7.70 -15.97 -9.96
N CYS A 350 -8.21 -16.88 -9.13
CA CYS A 350 -7.40 -17.90 -8.45
C CYS A 350 -6.66 -18.79 -9.44
N GLU A 351 -7.35 -19.29 -10.47
CA GLU A 351 -6.73 -20.13 -11.52
C GLU A 351 -5.59 -19.39 -12.23
N SER A 352 -5.81 -18.12 -12.56
CA SER A 352 -4.80 -17.27 -13.21
C SER A 352 -3.60 -16.99 -12.30
N ILE A 353 -3.83 -16.73 -11.00
CA ILE A 353 -2.76 -16.57 -10.00
C ILE A 353 -1.95 -17.85 -9.90
N MET A 354 -2.61 -19.00 -9.71
CA MET A 354 -1.95 -20.31 -9.62
C MET A 354 -1.11 -20.59 -10.86
N LYS A 355 -1.68 -20.42 -12.06
CA LYS A 355 -0.97 -20.63 -13.32
C LYS A 355 0.27 -19.75 -13.45
N LYS A 356 0.17 -18.46 -13.10
CA LYS A 356 1.30 -17.52 -13.18
C LYS A 356 2.38 -17.89 -12.17
N LYS A 357 2.01 -18.15 -10.92
CA LYS A 357 2.96 -18.45 -9.83
C LYS A 357 3.65 -19.81 -10.01
N THR A 358 2.96 -20.83 -10.50
CA THR A 358 3.60 -22.11 -10.88
C THR A 358 4.62 -21.92 -11.99
N LYS A 359 4.33 -21.09 -13.01
CA LYS A 359 5.26 -20.83 -14.11
C LYS A 359 6.55 -20.13 -13.64
N GLN A 360 6.46 -19.30 -12.60
CA GLN A 360 7.60 -18.54 -12.06
C GLN A 360 8.38 -19.30 -10.97
N ASP A 361 8.07 -20.58 -10.73
CA ASP A 361 8.65 -21.35 -9.62
C ASP A 361 8.55 -20.63 -8.26
N PHE A 362 7.36 -20.09 -7.99
CA PHE A 362 7.11 -19.25 -6.82
C PHE A 362 7.37 -19.95 -5.48
N GLN A 363 7.29 -21.29 -5.45
CA GLN A 363 7.56 -22.06 -4.23
C GLN A 363 9.04 -21.99 -3.83
N GLU A 364 9.97 -22.14 -4.78
CA GLU A 364 11.40 -22.04 -4.48
C GLU A 364 11.80 -20.59 -4.14
N LEU A 365 11.15 -19.61 -4.78
CA LEU A 365 11.33 -18.19 -4.46
C LEU A 365 10.88 -17.87 -3.02
N ILE A 366 9.70 -18.34 -2.59
CA ILE A 366 9.22 -18.17 -1.21
C ILE A 366 10.13 -18.88 -0.23
N LYS A 367 10.56 -20.10 -0.53
CA LYS A 367 11.46 -20.88 0.34
C LYS A 367 12.78 -20.14 0.56
N THR A 368 13.35 -19.56 -0.49
CA THR A 368 14.55 -18.73 -0.40
C THR A 368 14.28 -17.48 0.43
N GLU A 369 13.15 -16.82 0.22
CA GLU A 369 12.74 -15.64 1.00
C GLU A 369 12.64 -15.95 2.50
N HIS A 370 11.99 -17.05 2.87
CA HIS A 370 11.86 -17.49 4.26
C HIS A 370 13.22 -17.85 4.87
N ALA A 371 14.09 -18.54 4.14
CA ALA A 371 15.44 -18.86 4.61
C ALA A 371 16.23 -17.60 4.99
N LEU A 372 16.15 -16.55 4.16
CA LEU A 372 16.77 -15.25 4.45
C LEU A 372 16.18 -14.60 5.71
N LEU A 373 14.86 -14.62 5.88
CA LEU A 373 14.18 -14.06 7.06
C LEU A 373 14.55 -14.79 8.35
N GLU A 374 14.68 -16.11 8.30
CA GLU A 374 15.06 -16.95 9.44
C GLU A 374 16.57 -16.86 9.74
N GLY A 375 17.37 -16.39 8.78
CA GLY A 375 18.83 -16.31 8.86
C GLY A 375 19.50 -17.67 8.74
N PHE A 376 18.93 -18.57 7.93
CA PHE A 376 19.48 -19.88 7.59
C PHE A 376 19.86 -19.94 6.11
N SER A 377 20.78 -20.85 5.77
CA SER A 377 21.11 -21.18 4.38
C SER A 377 21.39 -19.95 3.49
N VAL A 378 22.13 -18.98 4.03
CA VAL A 378 22.43 -17.71 3.33
C VAL A 378 23.23 -17.95 2.05
N ARG A 379 24.11 -18.96 2.05
CA ARG A 379 24.92 -19.33 0.87
C ARG A 379 24.06 -19.95 -0.23
N GLU A 380 23.20 -20.91 0.13
CA GLU A 380 22.26 -21.51 -0.81
C GLU A 380 21.29 -20.45 -1.36
N SER A 381 20.83 -19.53 -0.52
CA SER A 381 20.00 -18.40 -0.93
C SER A 381 20.75 -17.48 -1.91
N THR A 382 22.04 -17.22 -1.67
CA THR A 382 22.89 -16.45 -2.59
C THR A 382 23.04 -17.17 -3.93
N SER A 383 23.31 -18.47 -3.93
CA SER A 383 23.42 -19.27 -5.16
C SER A 383 22.10 -19.31 -5.94
N TYR A 384 20.96 -19.40 -5.26
CA TYR A 384 19.65 -19.28 -5.90
C TYR A 384 19.47 -17.92 -6.58
N ILE A 385 19.90 -16.83 -5.94
CA ILE A 385 19.84 -15.48 -6.51
C ILE A 385 20.73 -15.37 -7.75
N GLU A 386 21.96 -15.90 -7.71
CA GLU A 386 22.86 -15.96 -8.88
C GLU A 386 22.20 -16.71 -10.04
N GLU A 387 21.69 -17.92 -9.79
CA GLU A 387 21.00 -18.72 -10.80
C GLU A 387 19.76 -18.01 -11.38
N HIS A 388 18.99 -17.31 -10.52
CA HIS A 388 17.82 -16.55 -10.93
C HIS A 388 18.19 -15.36 -11.84
N ILE A 389 19.33 -14.70 -11.57
CA ILE A 389 19.90 -13.64 -12.42
C ILE A 389 20.40 -14.20 -13.75
N ASP A 390 21.17 -15.29 -13.71
CA ASP A 390 21.78 -15.92 -14.89
C ASP A 390 20.71 -16.46 -15.86
N ARG A 391 19.61 -16.98 -15.32
CA ARG A 391 18.44 -17.42 -16.11
C ARG A 391 17.55 -16.28 -16.59
N GLN A 392 17.84 -15.04 -16.18
CA GLN A 392 17.05 -13.85 -16.51
C GLN A 392 15.56 -14.00 -16.18
N VAL A 393 15.22 -14.65 -15.06
CA VAL A 393 13.82 -14.95 -14.72
C VAL A 393 13.00 -13.66 -14.57
N SER A 394 13.47 -12.71 -13.75
CA SER A 394 12.83 -11.42 -13.56
C SER A 394 13.79 -10.41 -12.90
N PRO A 395 14.02 -9.23 -13.50
CA PRO A 395 14.90 -8.21 -12.91
C PRO A 395 14.38 -7.70 -11.56
N ILE A 396 13.08 -7.49 -11.43
CA ILE A 396 12.44 -7.00 -10.21
C ILE A 396 12.57 -8.02 -9.07
N GLU A 397 12.32 -9.31 -9.35
CA GLU A 397 12.40 -10.36 -8.33
C GLU A 397 13.85 -10.61 -7.90
N SER A 398 14.81 -10.58 -8.83
CA SER A 398 16.25 -10.63 -8.54
C SER A 398 16.69 -9.47 -7.64
N LEU A 399 16.36 -8.22 -7.98
CA LEU A 399 16.70 -7.05 -7.15
C LEU A 399 16.09 -7.15 -5.75
N ARG A 400 14.84 -7.58 -5.67
CA ARG A 400 14.11 -7.75 -4.41
C ARG A 400 14.80 -8.75 -3.49
N LEU A 401 15.20 -9.92 -4.01
CA LEU A 401 15.92 -10.92 -3.24
C LEU A 401 17.32 -10.44 -2.81
N MET A 402 18.03 -9.71 -3.69
CA MET A 402 19.31 -9.07 -3.34
C MET A 402 19.14 -8.05 -2.20
N CYS A 403 18.07 -7.24 -2.23
CA CYS A 403 17.77 -6.29 -1.16
C CYS A 403 17.42 -7.01 0.15
N LEU A 404 16.61 -8.07 0.09
CA LEU A 404 16.27 -8.85 1.27
C LEU A 404 17.50 -9.50 1.90
N LEU A 405 18.38 -10.09 1.09
CA LEU A 405 19.68 -10.61 1.55
C LEU A 405 20.52 -9.51 2.21
N SER A 406 20.60 -8.33 1.58
CA SER A 406 21.34 -7.21 2.15
C SER A 406 20.77 -6.76 3.50
N ILE A 407 19.46 -6.60 3.64
CA ILE A 407 18.85 -6.10 4.88
C ILE A 407 18.96 -7.13 6.01
N THR A 408 18.75 -8.41 5.69
CA THR A 408 18.84 -9.51 6.67
C THR A 408 20.27 -9.72 7.18
N GLU A 409 21.29 -9.35 6.41
CA GLU A 409 22.72 -9.51 6.74
C GLU A 409 23.46 -8.20 7.08
N ASN A 410 22.76 -7.07 7.29
CA ASN A 410 23.37 -5.74 7.53
C ASN A 410 24.33 -5.30 6.40
N GLY A 411 23.96 -5.56 5.15
CA GLY A 411 24.77 -5.34 3.97
C GLY A 411 25.45 -6.62 3.49
N LEU A 412 25.87 -6.60 2.23
CA LEU A 412 26.61 -7.69 1.61
C LEU A 412 28.12 -7.50 1.78
N ILE A 413 28.86 -8.60 1.89
CA ILE A 413 30.32 -8.55 1.85
C ILE A 413 30.76 -7.98 0.48
N SER A 414 31.77 -7.13 0.44
CA SER A 414 32.19 -6.41 -0.79
C SER A 414 32.43 -7.33 -1.99
N LYS A 415 32.92 -8.56 -1.79
CA LYS A 415 33.11 -9.54 -2.87
C LYS A 415 31.76 -9.94 -3.48
N ASP A 416 30.81 -10.33 -2.64
CA ASP A 416 29.50 -10.85 -3.07
C ASP A 416 28.65 -9.72 -3.65
N TYR A 417 28.70 -8.52 -3.04
CA TYR A 417 28.07 -7.32 -3.59
C TYR A 417 28.55 -7.03 -5.03
N ARG A 418 29.89 -7.03 -5.25
CA ARG A 418 30.46 -6.79 -6.58
C ARG A 418 30.11 -7.90 -7.57
N SER A 419 30.13 -9.15 -7.12
CA SER A 419 29.76 -10.31 -7.94
C SER A 419 28.32 -10.19 -8.42
N LEU A 420 27.36 -10.12 -7.50
CA LEU A 420 25.93 -10.04 -7.81
C LEU A 420 25.58 -8.80 -8.62
N LYS A 421 26.18 -7.64 -8.30
CA LYS A 421 26.01 -6.43 -9.11
C LYS A 421 26.51 -6.62 -10.54
N THR A 422 27.68 -7.25 -10.72
CA THR A 422 28.25 -7.47 -12.05
C THR A 422 27.38 -8.42 -12.87
N GLN A 423 26.99 -9.56 -12.28
CA GLN A 423 26.08 -10.53 -12.92
C GLN A 423 24.76 -9.85 -13.30
N TYR A 424 24.15 -9.10 -12.38
CA TYR A 424 22.89 -8.40 -12.64
C TYR A 424 23.01 -7.40 -13.81
N LEU A 425 24.05 -6.57 -13.84
CA LEU A 425 24.23 -5.58 -14.90
C LEU A 425 24.53 -6.23 -16.26
N GLN A 426 25.22 -7.37 -16.26
CA GLN A 426 25.47 -8.16 -17.48
C GLN A 426 24.20 -8.82 -18.00
N SER A 427 23.34 -9.32 -17.10
CA SER A 427 22.09 -10.00 -17.45
C SER A 427 20.97 -9.04 -17.85
N TYR A 428 20.81 -7.91 -17.17
CA TYR A 428 19.65 -7.03 -17.33
C TYR A 428 19.98 -5.64 -17.90
N GLY A 429 21.26 -5.29 -18.04
CA GLY A 429 21.70 -4.07 -18.71
C GLY A 429 22.39 -3.04 -17.81
N PRO A 430 23.35 -2.26 -18.36
CA PRO A 430 24.13 -1.27 -17.61
C PRO A 430 23.31 -0.07 -17.10
N GLU A 431 22.15 0.20 -17.67
CA GLU A 431 21.23 1.25 -17.23
C GLU A 431 20.79 1.10 -15.77
N HIS A 432 20.81 -0.14 -15.25
CA HIS A 432 20.53 -0.42 -13.85
C HIS A 432 21.64 0.06 -12.89
N LEU A 433 22.76 0.58 -13.38
CA LEU A 433 23.77 1.21 -12.52
C LEU A 433 23.19 2.33 -11.66
N LEU A 434 22.25 3.12 -12.22
CA LEU A 434 21.52 4.14 -11.47
C LEU A 434 20.55 3.52 -10.46
N THR A 435 19.96 2.37 -10.79
CA THR A 435 19.10 1.61 -9.87
C THR A 435 19.90 1.16 -8.64
N PHE A 436 21.10 0.60 -8.83
CA PHE A 436 21.99 0.24 -7.71
C PHE A 436 22.41 1.46 -6.87
N SER A 437 22.64 2.62 -7.51
CA SER A 437 22.91 3.87 -6.80
C SER A 437 21.74 4.26 -5.89
N ASN A 438 20.51 4.19 -6.42
CA ASN A 438 19.30 4.47 -5.67
C ASN A 438 19.07 3.48 -4.52
N LEU A 439 19.22 2.18 -4.75
CA LEU A 439 19.08 1.15 -3.72
C LEU A 439 20.09 1.32 -2.59
N ARG A 440 21.34 1.67 -2.92
CA ARG A 440 22.36 2.00 -1.92
C ARG A 440 22.01 3.24 -1.11
N ARG A 441 21.54 4.31 -1.79
CA ARG A 441 21.11 5.56 -1.14
C ARG A 441 19.94 5.34 -0.18
N ALA A 442 19.00 4.47 -0.52
CA ALA A 442 17.88 4.09 0.33
C ALA A 442 18.22 3.05 1.41
N GLY A 443 19.47 2.55 1.47
CA GLY A 443 19.88 1.53 2.44
C GLY A 443 19.35 0.12 2.17
N LEU A 444 18.70 -0.12 1.03
CA LEU A 444 18.12 -1.42 0.65
C LEU A 444 19.16 -2.44 0.20
N LEU A 445 20.23 -1.97 -0.45
CA LEU A 445 21.29 -2.82 -0.99
C LEU A 445 22.66 -2.14 -0.78
N THR A 446 23.40 -2.57 0.23
CA THR A 446 24.63 -1.92 0.68
C THR A 446 25.80 -2.91 0.79
N GLU A 447 27.02 -2.38 0.77
CA GLU A 447 28.20 -3.12 1.22
C GLU A 447 28.32 -2.99 2.75
N GLN A 448 28.79 -4.05 3.42
CA GLN A 448 29.11 -4.01 4.86
C GLN A 448 30.23 -2.99 5.13
N ALA A 449 30.10 -2.23 6.21
CA ALA A 449 31.13 -1.27 6.61
C ALA A 449 32.40 -1.99 7.14
N PRO A 450 33.60 -1.40 6.96
CA PRO A 450 34.82 -1.94 7.56
C PRO A 450 34.68 -2.01 9.09
N GLY A 451 34.70 -3.22 9.66
CA GLY A 451 34.48 -3.47 11.09
C GLY A 451 33.19 -4.22 11.44
N ASP A 452 32.24 -4.34 10.50
CA ASP A 452 31.04 -5.17 10.62
C ASP A 452 31.25 -6.60 10.11
N THR A 453 32.35 -6.84 9.38
CA THR A 453 32.79 -8.13 8.87
C THR A 453 33.19 -9.10 9.99
N LEU A 454 32.21 -9.75 10.63
CA LEU A 454 32.43 -10.92 11.51
C LEU A 454 31.50 -12.10 11.17
N THR A 455 30.81 -12.09 10.03
CA THR A 455 30.05 -13.23 9.50
C THR A 455 30.89 -14.18 8.62
N ALA A 456 32.16 -13.85 8.35
CA ALA A 456 33.06 -14.66 7.52
C ALA A 456 33.94 -15.67 8.29
N VAL A 457 33.53 -16.15 9.47
CA VAL A 457 34.28 -17.21 10.21
C VAL A 457 33.76 -18.62 9.92
N GLU A 458 32.61 -18.77 9.25
CA GLU A 458 32.05 -20.09 8.91
C GLU A 458 32.83 -20.88 7.86
N SER A 459 33.71 -20.25 7.06
CA SER A 459 34.43 -20.97 5.99
C SER A 459 35.78 -21.57 6.41
N LYS A 460 36.34 -21.18 7.56
CA LYS A 460 37.65 -21.70 8.03
C LYS A 460 37.59 -22.64 9.24
N VAL A 461 36.49 -22.68 9.99
CA VAL A 461 36.39 -23.52 11.21
C VAL A 461 35.74 -24.89 10.97
N SER A 462 35.01 -25.09 9.87
CA SER A 462 34.51 -26.43 9.48
C SER A 462 35.63 -27.44 9.14
N LYS A 463 36.90 -26.99 9.08
CA LYS A 463 38.09 -27.85 8.94
C LYS A 463 38.81 -28.15 10.26
N LEU A 464 38.37 -27.59 11.40
CA LEU A 464 39.08 -27.68 12.69
C LEU A 464 38.27 -28.31 13.84
N VAL A 465 37.05 -28.77 13.61
CA VAL A 465 36.27 -29.49 14.62
C VAL A 465 36.29 -30.98 14.30
N THR A 466 37.34 -31.67 14.75
CA THR A 466 37.31 -33.11 14.95
C THR A 466 36.59 -33.41 16.28
N ASP A 467 35.52 -34.18 16.15
CA ASP A 467 34.82 -35.03 17.11
C ASP A 467 34.83 -34.73 18.62
N LYS A 468 33.60 -34.72 19.17
CA LYS A 468 33.17 -34.89 20.57
C LYS A 468 32.92 -33.66 21.46
N ALA A 469 33.09 -32.43 20.98
CA ALA A 469 32.68 -31.22 21.74
C ALA A 469 31.66 -30.30 21.04
N ALA A 470 31.04 -30.77 19.94
CA ALA A 470 30.19 -29.93 19.07
C ALA A 470 28.93 -29.38 19.77
N GLY A 471 28.31 -30.12 20.69
CA GLY A 471 26.99 -29.77 21.23
C GLY A 471 26.97 -28.63 22.25
N LYS A 472 28.11 -28.26 22.86
CA LYS A 472 28.18 -27.15 23.85
C LYS A 472 28.82 -25.88 23.28
N ILE A 473 29.44 -25.96 22.12
CA ILE A 473 30.17 -24.84 21.48
C ILE A 473 29.28 -24.11 20.47
N THR A 474 28.26 -24.77 19.90
CA THR A 474 27.25 -24.16 19.01
C THR A 474 26.46 -23.04 19.67
N ASP A 475 26.06 -23.21 20.93
CA ASP A 475 25.32 -22.17 21.67
C ASP A 475 26.19 -20.94 22.00
N ALA A 476 27.47 -21.16 22.28
CA ALA A 476 28.45 -20.09 22.51
C ALA A 476 28.84 -19.36 21.21
N PHE A 477 28.96 -20.06 20.07
CA PHE A 477 29.29 -19.43 18.78
C PHE A 477 28.14 -18.64 18.16
N SER A 478 26.88 -19.00 18.46
CA SER A 478 25.71 -18.18 18.11
C SER A 478 25.71 -16.77 18.74
N SER A 479 26.59 -16.55 19.73
CA SER A 479 26.77 -15.28 20.44
C SER A 479 27.93 -14.41 19.91
N LEU A 480 28.84 -14.97 19.08
CA LEU A 480 30.05 -14.27 18.60
C LEU A 480 29.94 -13.70 17.17
N ALA A 481 29.02 -14.18 16.33
CA ALA A 481 28.70 -13.46 15.10
C ALA A 481 27.98 -12.16 15.52
N LYS A 482 28.51 -10.99 15.17
CA LYS A 482 27.75 -9.74 15.28
C LYS A 482 26.42 -9.96 14.53
N ARG A 483 25.33 -10.10 15.30
CA ARG A 483 24.01 -10.39 14.76
C ARG A 483 23.56 -9.19 13.94
N SER A 484 23.03 -9.43 12.75
CA SER A 484 22.41 -8.35 11.97
C SER A 484 21.33 -7.64 12.80
N ASN A 485 21.09 -6.36 12.50
CA ASN A 485 20.10 -5.55 13.20
C ASN A 485 18.73 -6.21 13.06
N PHE A 486 18.41 -6.67 11.85
CA PHE A 486 17.20 -7.43 11.59
C PHE A 486 17.07 -8.65 12.50
N ARG A 487 18.11 -9.49 12.62
CA ARG A 487 18.06 -10.69 13.47
C ARG A 487 17.92 -10.35 14.96
N ALA A 488 18.58 -9.29 15.41
CA ALA A 488 18.44 -8.80 16.79
C ALA A 488 17.01 -8.32 17.08
N ILE A 489 16.42 -7.54 16.17
CA ILE A 489 15.03 -7.07 16.25
C ILE A 489 14.07 -8.27 16.19
N SER A 490 14.26 -9.19 15.24
CA SER A 490 13.45 -10.40 15.08
C SER A 490 13.42 -11.25 16.33
N LYS A 491 14.56 -11.40 17.02
CA LYS A 491 14.61 -12.10 18.31
C LYS A 491 13.88 -11.34 19.41
N LYS A 492 14.05 -10.01 19.48
CA LYS A 492 13.49 -9.19 20.55
C LYS A 492 11.97 -9.02 20.46
N LEU A 493 11.44 -8.98 19.23
CA LEU A 493 10.02 -8.82 18.95
C LEU A 493 9.31 -10.12 18.56
N ASN A 494 10.02 -11.25 18.57
CA ASN A 494 9.51 -12.55 18.10
C ASN A 494 8.88 -12.45 16.69
N LEU A 495 9.61 -11.84 15.76
CA LEU A 495 9.13 -11.68 14.37
C LEU A 495 9.16 -12.98 13.59
N ILE A 496 10.01 -13.93 13.99
CA ILE A 496 10.06 -15.28 13.42
C ILE A 496 9.38 -16.21 14.43
N PRO A 497 8.14 -16.66 14.17
CA PRO A 497 7.43 -17.56 15.07
C PRO A 497 8.21 -18.87 15.26
N ARG A 498 8.30 -19.33 16.50
CA ARG A 498 8.82 -20.67 16.80
C ARG A 498 7.63 -21.60 16.89
N VAL A 499 7.50 -22.52 15.93
CA VAL A 499 6.44 -23.53 15.90
C VAL A 499 7.11 -24.89 16.03
N ASP A 500 6.60 -25.74 16.92
CA ASP A 500 6.96 -27.15 16.92
C ASP A 500 6.12 -27.83 15.81
N GLY A 501 6.76 -28.15 14.68
CA GLY A 501 6.08 -28.74 13.52
C GLY A 501 5.60 -27.72 12.48
N GLU A 502 4.69 -28.13 11.61
CA GLU A 502 4.16 -27.28 10.53
C GLU A 502 3.19 -26.21 11.04
N TYR A 503 3.29 -25.00 10.51
CA TYR A 503 2.37 -23.90 10.84
C TYR A 503 0.99 -24.17 10.23
N ASP A 504 -0.07 -24.22 11.05
CA ASP A 504 -1.44 -24.41 10.55
C ASP A 504 -2.00 -23.11 9.96
N LEU A 505 -2.05 -23.06 8.63
CA LEU A 505 -2.58 -21.93 7.88
C LEU A 505 -4.11 -21.89 7.85
N LYS A 506 -4.81 -22.97 8.22
CA LYS A 506 -6.28 -22.98 8.29
C LYS A 506 -6.79 -22.32 9.56
N VAL A 507 -6.05 -22.46 10.64
CA VAL A 507 -6.35 -21.83 11.94
C VAL A 507 -5.12 -21.04 12.38
N PRO A 508 -4.88 -19.86 11.78
CA PRO A 508 -3.69 -19.07 12.09
C PRO A 508 -3.73 -18.60 13.54
N ARG A 509 -2.60 -18.77 14.25
CA ARG A 509 -2.46 -18.41 15.67
C ARG A 509 -1.97 -16.99 15.89
N ASP A 510 -1.28 -16.42 14.91
CA ASP A 510 -0.67 -15.10 14.98
C ASP A 510 -0.64 -14.44 13.59
N MET A 511 -0.17 -13.19 13.55
CA MET A 511 -0.09 -12.38 12.32
C MET A 511 0.85 -12.96 11.26
N ALA A 512 1.72 -13.93 11.57
CA ALA A 512 2.70 -14.47 10.61
C ALA A 512 2.06 -15.25 9.47
N TYR A 513 0.78 -15.62 9.59
CA TYR A 513 0.05 -16.32 8.53
C TYR A 513 0.06 -15.55 7.20
N VAL A 514 0.20 -14.21 7.24
CA VAL A 514 0.28 -13.37 6.03
C VAL A 514 1.56 -13.60 5.22
N PHE A 515 2.54 -14.30 5.81
CA PHE A 515 3.79 -14.79 5.21
C PHE A 515 4.02 -16.26 5.57
N SER A 516 2.96 -17.08 5.50
CA SER A 516 3.02 -18.54 5.70
C SER A 516 3.61 -19.02 7.03
N GLY A 517 3.60 -18.19 8.07
CA GLY A 517 4.19 -18.50 9.38
C GLY A 517 5.69 -18.20 9.50
N ALA A 518 6.36 -17.75 8.42
CA ALA A 518 7.79 -17.47 8.44
C ALA A 518 8.13 -16.14 9.13
N TYR A 519 7.25 -15.15 9.01
CA TYR A 519 7.54 -13.79 9.46
C TYR A 519 6.28 -13.02 9.86
N VAL A 520 6.36 -12.29 10.96
CA VAL A 520 5.38 -11.29 11.39
C VAL A 520 5.84 -9.92 10.93
N PRO A 521 5.03 -9.15 10.18
CA PRO A 521 5.40 -7.81 9.77
C PRO A 521 5.88 -6.95 10.95
N LEU A 522 7.08 -6.38 10.85
CA LEU A 522 7.68 -5.59 11.92
C LEU A 522 6.79 -4.39 12.27
N SER A 523 6.27 -3.68 11.27
CA SER A 523 5.32 -2.57 11.46
C SER A 523 4.11 -2.96 12.32
N CYS A 524 3.54 -4.13 12.06
CA CYS A 524 2.36 -4.64 12.76
C CYS A 524 2.70 -5.11 14.19
N ARG A 525 3.87 -5.74 14.39
CA ARG A 525 4.32 -6.16 15.72
C ARG A 525 4.66 -4.96 16.61
N LEU A 526 5.22 -3.88 16.06
CA LEU A 526 5.46 -2.65 16.82
C LEU A 526 4.14 -2.04 17.31
N ILE A 527 3.13 -1.95 16.44
CA ILE A 527 1.79 -1.47 16.83
C ILE A 527 1.24 -2.32 17.99
N GLU A 528 1.30 -3.66 17.88
CA GLU A 528 0.83 -4.54 18.95
C GLU A 528 1.55 -4.28 20.28
N GLN A 529 2.89 -4.20 20.27
CA GLN A 529 3.68 -3.96 21.48
C GLN A 529 3.40 -2.59 22.11
N VAL A 530 3.23 -1.55 21.30
CA VAL A 530 2.91 -0.21 21.79
C VAL A 530 1.48 -0.15 22.32
N LEU A 531 0.51 -0.82 21.70
CA LEU A 531 -0.86 -0.91 22.22
C LEU A 531 -0.92 -1.63 23.58
N GLU A 532 -0.14 -2.71 23.74
CA GLU A 532 -0.07 -3.47 25.01
C GLU A 532 0.52 -2.63 26.15
N ARG A 533 1.49 -1.74 25.85
CA ARG A 533 2.23 -0.96 26.85
C ARG A 533 1.79 0.50 26.96
N ARG A 534 0.96 0.97 26.02
CA ARG A 534 0.60 2.38 25.80
C ARG A 534 1.81 3.33 25.73
N SER A 535 2.95 2.82 25.27
CA SER A 535 4.21 3.56 25.19
C SER A 535 5.26 2.79 24.38
N TRP A 536 6.34 3.48 23.98
CA TRP A 536 7.53 2.85 23.41
C TRP A 536 8.46 2.24 24.47
N GLN A 537 8.05 2.22 25.75
CA GLN A 537 8.89 1.74 26.83
C GLN A 537 9.33 0.28 26.60
N GLY A 538 10.62 0.02 26.72
CA GLY A 538 11.22 -1.30 26.48
C GLY A 538 11.46 -1.63 25.01
N LEU A 539 11.22 -0.68 24.10
CA LEU A 539 11.54 -0.77 22.67
C LEU A 539 12.76 0.09 22.28
N ASP A 540 13.44 0.73 23.23
CA ASP A 540 14.53 1.69 23.00
C ASP A 540 15.65 1.11 22.10
N GLU A 541 16.08 -0.11 22.38
CA GLU A 541 17.08 -0.79 21.55
C GLU A 541 16.55 -1.16 20.17
N VAL A 542 15.26 -1.49 20.03
CA VAL A 542 14.65 -1.76 18.71
C VAL A 542 14.68 -0.48 17.88
N VAL A 543 14.22 0.64 18.43
CA VAL A 543 14.25 1.95 17.77
C VAL A 543 15.67 2.34 17.36
N ARG A 544 16.66 2.11 18.24
CA ARG A 544 18.08 2.33 17.94
C ARG A 544 18.58 1.44 16.80
N LEU A 545 18.24 0.16 16.77
CA LEU A 545 18.65 -0.77 15.72
C LEU A 545 18.00 -0.47 14.37
N LEU A 546 16.80 0.11 14.38
CA LEU A 546 16.11 0.63 13.20
C LEU A 546 16.67 1.97 12.71
N ASN A 547 17.58 2.59 13.48
CA ASN A 547 18.12 3.92 13.20
C ASN A 547 17.01 4.97 12.95
N CYS A 548 15.90 4.84 13.68
CA CYS A 548 14.73 5.71 13.60
C CYS A 548 14.58 6.53 14.88
N SER A 549 13.77 7.59 14.82
CA SER A 549 13.32 8.32 16.00
C SER A 549 11.86 8.00 16.27
N ASP A 550 11.51 7.68 17.51
CA ASP A 550 10.13 7.53 17.95
C ASP A 550 9.60 8.79 18.65
N PHE A 551 8.28 8.86 18.79
CA PHE A 551 7.59 9.80 19.66
C PHE A 551 6.29 9.20 20.18
N ALA A 552 5.86 9.66 21.35
CA ALA A 552 4.57 9.35 21.94
C ALA A 552 4.00 10.60 22.62
N PHE A 553 2.70 10.82 22.44
CA PHE A 553 1.96 11.88 23.10
C PHE A 553 0.58 11.37 23.51
N THR A 554 0.23 11.58 24.78
CA THR A 554 -1.09 11.23 25.33
C THR A 554 -1.70 12.46 25.99
N ASP A 555 -2.90 12.83 25.54
CA ASP A 555 -3.73 13.88 26.12
C ASP A 555 -4.76 13.27 27.07
N MET A 556 -4.43 13.22 28.36
CA MET A 556 -5.26 12.59 29.39
C MET A 556 -6.67 13.20 29.46
N ILE A 557 -6.80 14.51 29.24
CA ILE A 557 -8.10 15.20 29.28
C ILE A 557 -8.99 14.73 28.13
N LYS A 558 -8.42 14.51 26.95
CA LYS A 558 -9.15 13.97 25.80
C LYS A 558 -9.43 12.48 25.96
N GLU A 559 -8.50 11.72 26.53
CA GLU A 559 -8.68 10.29 26.80
C GLU A 559 -9.86 10.04 27.76
N ASP A 560 -9.96 10.82 28.84
CA ASP A 560 -11.07 10.75 29.80
C ASP A 560 -12.44 11.07 29.18
N LYS A 561 -12.45 11.85 28.09
CA LYS A 561 -13.66 12.19 27.33
C LYS A 561 -14.00 11.15 26.26
N ALA A 562 -13.07 10.24 25.92
CA ALA A 562 -13.26 9.22 24.91
C ALA A 562 -14.10 8.06 25.45
N SER A 563 -14.93 7.46 24.60
CA SER A 563 -15.65 6.25 24.97
C SER A 563 -14.73 5.02 24.95
N SER A 564 -15.10 3.95 25.65
CA SER A 564 -14.37 2.68 25.58
C SER A 564 -14.37 2.06 24.17
N GLU A 565 -15.33 2.41 23.31
CA GLU A 565 -15.34 1.99 21.91
C GLU A 565 -14.34 2.80 21.08
N SER A 566 -14.29 4.11 21.30
CA SER A 566 -13.34 5.03 20.67
C SER A 566 -11.90 4.64 20.98
N LEU A 567 -11.59 4.28 22.23
CA LEU A 567 -10.26 3.77 22.61
C LEU A 567 -9.88 2.44 21.96
N ARG A 568 -10.83 1.74 21.35
CA ARG A 568 -10.57 0.51 20.58
C ARG A 568 -10.52 0.74 19.07
N LEU A 569 -10.75 1.97 18.61
CA LEU A 569 -10.56 2.41 17.24
C LEU A 569 -9.16 3.01 17.05
N ILE A 570 -8.42 2.46 16.09
CA ILE A 570 -7.00 2.76 15.89
C ILE A 570 -6.77 3.18 14.44
N LEU A 571 -6.29 4.42 14.24
CA LEU A 571 -5.86 4.90 12.94
C LEU A 571 -4.37 4.62 12.73
N VAL A 572 -4.01 3.85 11.70
CA VAL A 572 -2.62 3.55 11.34
C VAL A 572 -2.29 4.27 10.04
N VAL A 573 -1.32 5.18 10.11
CA VAL A 573 -0.86 6.04 9.03
C VAL A 573 0.48 5.53 8.52
N PHE A 574 0.49 4.95 7.31
CA PHE A 574 1.70 4.48 6.65
C PHE A 574 2.22 5.53 5.65
N LEU A 575 3.39 6.11 5.96
CA LEU A 575 4.06 7.13 5.16
C LEU A 575 5.09 6.46 4.25
N GLY A 576 4.88 6.51 2.93
CA GLY A 576 5.68 5.74 1.96
C GLY A 576 5.05 4.39 1.58
N GLY A 577 3.89 4.07 2.15
CA GLY A 577 2.98 3.04 1.66
C GLY A 577 2.81 1.82 2.55
N CYS A 578 1.69 1.12 2.38
CA CYS A 578 1.36 -0.12 3.09
C CYS A 578 1.03 -1.25 2.12
N THR A 579 1.29 -2.49 2.55
CA THR A 579 0.93 -3.70 1.81
C THR A 579 -0.43 -4.24 2.25
N PHE A 580 -1.07 -5.07 1.42
CA PHE A 580 -2.28 -5.77 1.83
C PHE A 580 -2.01 -6.85 2.90
N SER A 581 -0.76 -7.31 3.00
CA SER A 581 -0.33 -8.23 4.07
C SER A 581 -0.31 -7.53 5.43
N GLU A 582 0.18 -6.29 5.52
CA GLU A 582 0.11 -5.48 6.75
C GLU A 582 -1.34 -5.19 7.16
N ILE A 583 -2.18 -4.81 6.19
CA ILE A 583 -3.62 -4.59 6.42
C ILE A 583 -4.28 -5.87 6.95
N SER A 584 -4.00 -7.01 6.33
CA SER A 584 -4.57 -8.32 6.74
C SER A 584 -4.09 -8.72 8.14
N ALA A 585 -2.81 -8.52 8.45
CA ALA A 585 -2.22 -8.80 9.76
C ALA A 585 -2.86 -7.95 10.87
N LEU A 586 -3.02 -6.65 10.65
CA LEU A 586 -3.66 -5.77 11.64
C LEU A 586 -5.16 -6.04 11.79
N ARG A 587 -5.86 -6.39 10.70
CA ARG A 587 -7.25 -6.88 10.81
C ARG A 587 -7.34 -8.18 11.61
N PHE A 588 -6.39 -9.09 11.45
CA PHE A 588 -6.29 -10.29 12.28
C PHE A 588 -6.08 -9.93 13.75
N LEU A 589 -5.11 -9.06 14.05
CA LEU A 589 -4.86 -8.57 15.42
C LEU A 589 -6.11 -7.92 16.03
N GLY A 590 -6.85 -7.14 15.23
CA GLY A 590 -8.09 -6.50 15.65
C GLY A 590 -9.15 -7.51 16.08
N ARG A 591 -9.33 -8.59 15.30
CA ARG A 591 -10.24 -9.69 15.66
C ARG A 591 -9.80 -10.42 16.93
N GLU A 592 -8.50 -10.60 17.15
CA GLU A 592 -7.99 -11.32 18.32
C GLU A 592 -8.03 -10.49 19.60
N LYS A 593 -7.76 -9.18 19.52
CA LYS A 593 -7.65 -8.28 20.68
C LYS A 593 -8.87 -7.38 20.90
N GLY A 594 -9.89 -7.45 20.04
CA GLY A 594 -11.10 -6.63 20.13
C GLY A 594 -10.91 -5.17 19.68
N TYR A 595 -9.94 -4.92 18.81
CA TYR A 595 -9.68 -3.62 18.20
C TYR A 595 -10.29 -3.52 16.79
N ARG A 596 -10.50 -2.29 16.34
CA ARG A 596 -10.85 -1.99 14.95
C ARG A 596 -9.83 -1.02 14.38
N PHE A 597 -9.13 -1.47 13.33
CA PHE A 597 -8.11 -0.68 12.65
C PHE A 597 -8.71 0.07 11.46
N ILE A 598 -8.29 1.32 11.31
CA ILE A 598 -8.49 2.19 10.16
C ILE A 598 -7.09 2.45 9.58
N PHE A 599 -6.94 2.33 8.27
CA PHE A 599 -5.69 2.49 7.58
C PHE A 599 -5.71 3.78 6.78
N LEU A 600 -4.70 4.62 6.96
CA LEU A 600 -4.37 5.74 6.09
C LEU A 600 -3.01 5.47 5.47
N THR A 601 -2.89 5.65 4.16
CA THR A 601 -1.60 5.45 3.49
C THR A 601 -1.36 6.51 2.41
N THR A 602 -0.09 6.87 2.19
CA THR A 602 0.27 7.74 1.06
C THR A 602 -0.07 7.06 -0.28
N ALA A 603 0.14 5.75 -0.36
CA ALA A 603 -0.31 4.88 -1.45
C ALA A 603 -0.19 3.41 -1.04
N VAL A 604 -1.05 2.53 -1.56
CA VAL A 604 -0.83 1.08 -1.42
C VAL A 604 0.41 0.66 -2.20
N THR A 605 1.28 -0.12 -1.57
CA THR A 605 2.54 -0.59 -2.14
C THR A 605 2.67 -2.11 -2.09
N ASN A 606 3.65 -2.62 -2.82
CA ASN A 606 4.12 -4.00 -2.77
C ASN A 606 5.57 -4.03 -3.25
N SER A 607 6.18 -5.21 -3.26
CA SER A 607 7.59 -5.36 -3.63
C SER A 607 7.89 -4.86 -5.04
N ALA A 608 7.00 -5.12 -6.00
CA ALA A 608 7.15 -4.63 -7.36
C ALA A 608 7.15 -3.09 -7.43
N ARG A 609 6.18 -2.42 -6.79
CA ARG A 609 6.10 -0.94 -6.76
C ARG A 609 7.30 -0.33 -6.04
N LEU A 610 7.78 -0.96 -4.97
CA LEU A 610 8.98 -0.53 -4.23
C LEU A 610 10.23 -0.58 -5.13
N MET A 611 10.43 -1.68 -5.86
CA MET A 611 11.57 -1.80 -6.79
C MET A 611 11.43 -0.88 -8.01
N GLU A 612 10.21 -0.72 -8.55
CA GLU A 612 9.93 0.24 -9.61
C GLU A 612 10.25 1.68 -9.21
N ALA A 613 10.00 2.06 -7.96
CA ALA A 613 10.34 3.39 -7.45
C ALA A 613 11.86 3.65 -7.40
N MET A 614 12.66 2.58 -7.28
CA MET A 614 14.12 2.64 -7.27
C MET A 614 14.75 2.60 -8.67
N SER A 615 14.00 2.10 -9.66
CA SER A 615 14.47 1.96 -11.04
C SER A 615 14.34 3.27 -11.82
N GLU A 616 15.42 3.65 -12.52
CA GLU A 616 15.39 4.69 -13.56
C GLU A 616 14.96 4.13 -14.93
N VAL A 617 15.04 2.81 -15.07
CA VAL A 617 14.63 2.09 -16.28
C VAL A 617 13.12 1.97 -16.25
N LYS A 618 12.45 2.43 -17.31
CA LYS A 618 11.01 2.24 -17.45
C LYS A 618 10.73 0.76 -17.71
N ALA A 619 10.05 0.12 -16.76
CA ALA A 619 9.53 -1.23 -16.91
C ALA A 619 8.46 -1.33 -18.01
#